data_AF-A0AAN0ZA68-F1
#
_entry.id   AF-A0AAN0ZA68-F1
#
_cell.length_a   1.000
_cell.length_b   1.000
_cell.length_c   1.000
_cell.angle_alpha   90.00
_cell.angle_beta   90.00
_cell.angle_gamma   90.00
#
_symmetry.space_group_name_H-M   'P 1'
#
loop_
_entity.id
_entity.type
_entity.pdbx_description
1 polymer ?
#
loop_
_entity_poly.entity_id
_entity_poly.type
_entity_poly.pdbx_seq_one_letter_code
_entity_poly.pdbx_strand_id
1 'polypeptide(L)'
;MEEPAIYTLSGAISVQEDIENEQLDRVSRHLCGIATVHIHHDPIANTVSLRITGTLMRDDKRYIEQRIERFAEENARVAAILLSEWNGVTSELVVGMNWDAQCLIHLGAVQEQLAKLSTRYFDFILRLEPPSSPAHGEPLMCVSIESSDTQQS
;
A
#
# COMPACT_ATOMS: atom_id res chain seq x y z
N MET A 1 -8.48 38.50 -11.47
CA MET A 1 -9.56 37.88 -10.68
C MET A 1 -9.83 36.57 -11.39
N GLU A 2 -9.56 35.42 -10.77
CA GLU A 2 -9.83 34.14 -11.44
C GLU A 2 -11.36 33.95 -11.50
N GLU A 3 -11.89 33.73 -12.71
CA GLU A 3 -13.31 33.52 -12.92
C GLU A 3 -13.70 32.09 -12.56
N PRO A 4 -14.89 31.89 -11.98
CA PRO A 4 -15.38 30.56 -11.69
C PRO A 4 -15.64 29.79 -12.99
N ALA A 5 -15.26 28.53 -13.04
CA ALA A 5 -15.40 27.70 -14.23
C ALA A 5 -16.07 26.36 -13.92
N ILE A 6 -16.63 25.73 -14.96
CA ILE A 6 -17.18 24.38 -14.85
C ILE A 6 -16.03 23.40 -14.63
N TYR A 7 -16.19 22.59 -13.59
CA TYR A 7 -15.26 21.54 -13.21
C TYR A 7 -15.96 20.19 -13.15
N THR A 8 -15.28 19.16 -13.65
CA THR A 8 -15.66 17.76 -13.46
C THR A 8 -14.44 16.93 -13.12
N LEU A 9 -14.46 16.22 -11.98
CA LEU A 9 -13.53 15.13 -11.67
C LEU A 9 -14.28 13.82 -11.75
N SER A 10 -13.75 12.82 -12.44
CA SER A 10 -14.38 11.50 -12.52
C SER A 10 -13.38 10.38 -12.65
N GLY A 11 -13.73 9.21 -12.14
CA GLY A 11 -12.92 8.01 -12.28
C GLY A 11 -13.26 6.98 -11.22
N ALA A 12 -12.36 6.02 -11.06
CA ALA A 12 -12.47 4.95 -10.09
C ALA A 12 -11.11 4.69 -9.45
N ILE A 13 -11.12 4.38 -8.15
CA ILE A 13 -9.94 4.07 -7.35
C ILE A 13 -10.12 2.67 -6.80
N SER A 14 -9.16 1.78 -7.03
CA SER A 14 -9.13 0.49 -6.34
C SER A 14 -8.69 0.70 -4.88
N VAL A 15 -9.46 0.18 -3.94
CA VAL A 15 -9.29 0.43 -2.50
C VAL A 15 -9.00 -0.87 -1.73
N GLN A 16 -8.58 -0.73 -0.48
CA GLN A 16 -8.39 -1.84 0.45
C GLN A 16 -9.74 -2.50 0.82
N GLU A 17 -9.71 -3.78 1.21
CA GLU A 17 -10.91 -4.59 1.49
C GLU A 17 -11.66 -4.15 2.75
N ASP A 18 -11.00 -3.44 3.66
CA ASP A 18 -11.51 -2.99 4.95
C ASP A 18 -11.99 -1.53 4.94
N ILE A 19 -12.22 -0.95 3.76
CA ILE A 19 -12.70 0.43 3.67
C ILE A 19 -14.07 0.59 4.32
N GLU A 20 -14.13 1.50 5.31
CA GLU A 20 -15.36 1.83 6.02
C GLU A 20 -16.17 2.90 5.25
N ASN A 21 -17.50 2.76 5.24
CA ASN A 21 -18.39 3.75 4.62
C ASN A 21 -18.25 5.13 5.27
N GLU A 22 -17.89 5.19 6.56
CA GLU A 22 -17.60 6.42 7.29
C GLU A 22 -16.48 7.24 6.62
N GLN A 23 -15.50 6.59 6.00
CA GLN A 23 -14.43 7.29 5.28
C GLN A 23 -14.95 7.99 4.02
N LEU A 24 -15.81 7.30 3.28
CA LEU A 24 -16.48 7.85 2.08
C LEU A 24 -17.42 8.99 2.45
N ASP A 25 -18.17 8.84 3.54
CA ASP A 25 -19.04 9.88 4.08
C ASP A 25 -18.28 11.12 4.51
N ARG A 26 -17.07 10.96 5.08
CA ARG A 26 -16.19 12.11 5.42
C ARG A 26 -15.75 12.86 4.17
N VAL A 27 -15.35 12.16 3.11
CA VAL A 27 -14.98 12.79 1.83
C VAL A 27 -16.19 13.50 1.25
N SER A 28 -17.34 12.82 1.14
CA SER A 28 -18.58 13.40 0.63
C SER A 28 -18.98 14.66 1.40
N ARG A 29 -19.03 14.60 2.74
CA ARG A 29 -19.42 15.74 3.59
C ARG A 29 -18.52 16.95 3.41
N HIS A 30 -17.21 16.76 3.29
CA HIS A 30 -16.27 17.88 3.11
C HIS A 30 -16.41 18.53 1.73
N LEU A 31 -16.72 17.74 0.69
CA LEU A 31 -16.76 18.22 -0.68
C LEU A 31 -18.15 18.71 -1.11
N CYS A 32 -19.23 18.23 -0.47
CA CYS A 32 -20.62 18.64 -0.74
C CYS A 32 -20.89 20.13 -0.50
N GLY A 33 -20.08 20.82 0.30
CA GLY A 33 -20.17 22.28 0.47
C GLY A 33 -19.62 23.08 -0.72
N ILE A 34 -18.90 22.42 -1.63
CA ILE A 34 -18.12 23.03 -2.71
C ILE A 34 -18.67 22.59 -4.07
N ALA A 35 -18.96 21.29 -4.23
CA ALA A 35 -19.37 20.67 -5.47
C ALA A 35 -20.47 19.62 -5.23
N THR A 36 -21.14 19.20 -6.31
CA THR A 36 -21.98 18.01 -6.29
C THR A 36 -21.08 16.77 -6.31
N VAL A 37 -21.26 15.87 -5.36
CA VAL A 37 -20.38 14.71 -5.14
C VAL A 37 -21.20 13.42 -5.24
N HIS A 38 -20.81 12.56 -6.18
CA HIS A 38 -21.29 11.20 -6.28
C HIS A 38 -20.13 10.26 -5.99
N ILE A 39 -20.23 9.48 -4.93
CA ILE A 39 -19.25 8.45 -4.56
C ILE A 39 -20.01 7.15 -4.35
N HIS A 40 -19.54 6.08 -4.96
CA HIS A 40 -20.12 4.74 -4.81
C HIS A 40 -19.01 3.71 -4.65
N HIS A 41 -19.11 2.93 -3.57
CA HIS A 41 -18.23 1.81 -3.29
C HIS A 41 -18.84 0.51 -3.82
N ASP A 42 -18.09 -0.16 -4.69
CA ASP A 42 -18.35 -1.53 -5.11
C ASP A 42 -17.51 -2.50 -4.26
N PRO A 43 -18.12 -3.22 -3.30
CA PRO A 43 -17.42 -4.14 -2.42
C PRO A 43 -16.99 -5.44 -3.11
N ILE A 44 -17.55 -5.75 -4.29
CA ILE A 44 -17.17 -6.96 -5.05
C ILE A 44 -15.87 -6.68 -5.81
N ALA A 45 -15.79 -5.50 -6.42
CA ALA A 45 -14.61 -5.06 -7.15
C ALA A 45 -13.56 -4.34 -6.28
N ASN A 46 -13.82 -4.14 -4.98
CA ASN A 46 -13.03 -3.31 -4.07
C ASN A 46 -12.64 -1.98 -4.72
N THR A 47 -13.64 -1.28 -5.24
CA THR A 47 -13.43 -0.09 -6.06
C THR A 47 -14.39 1.02 -5.65
N VAL A 48 -13.86 2.22 -5.50
CA VAL A 48 -14.65 3.43 -5.26
C VAL A 48 -14.72 4.22 -6.56
N SER A 49 -15.91 4.28 -7.13
CA SER A 49 -16.22 5.18 -8.25
C SER A 49 -16.61 6.55 -7.72
N LEU A 50 -16.13 7.60 -8.38
CA LEU A 50 -16.42 8.98 -7.99
C LEU A 50 -16.69 9.87 -9.19
N ARG A 51 -17.60 10.82 -9.00
CA ARG A 51 -17.85 11.94 -9.89
C ARG A 51 -18.14 13.18 -9.08
N ILE A 52 -17.34 14.22 -9.27
CA ILE A 52 -17.46 15.50 -8.58
C ILE A 52 -17.63 16.58 -9.64
N THR A 53 -18.70 17.37 -9.55
CA THR A 53 -19.04 18.38 -10.57
C THR A 53 -19.49 19.67 -9.93
N GLY A 54 -19.09 20.82 -10.48
CA GLY A 54 -19.53 22.12 -9.97
C GLY A 54 -18.99 23.29 -10.77
N THR A 55 -19.45 24.50 -10.41
CA THR A 55 -18.87 25.76 -10.88
C THR A 55 -17.98 26.29 -9.77
N LEU A 56 -16.67 26.24 -9.98
CA LEU A 56 -15.67 26.34 -8.92
C LEU A 56 -14.67 27.47 -9.18
N MET A 57 -14.06 27.98 -8.10
CA MET A 57 -12.82 28.73 -8.19
C MET A 57 -11.63 27.78 -8.31
N ARG A 58 -10.47 28.29 -8.76
CA ARG A 58 -9.27 27.46 -8.92
C ARG A 58 -8.79 26.86 -7.59
N ASP A 59 -8.94 27.61 -6.51
CA ASP A 59 -8.62 27.15 -5.15
C ASP A 59 -9.53 26.01 -4.72
N ASP A 60 -10.83 26.05 -5.06
CA ASP A 60 -11.78 24.98 -4.80
C ASP A 60 -11.42 23.70 -5.57
N LYS A 61 -11.05 23.83 -6.86
CA LYS A 61 -10.50 22.72 -7.65
C LYS A 61 -9.31 22.09 -6.93
N ARG A 62 -8.32 22.92 -6.56
CA ARG A 62 -7.11 22.44 -5.89
C ARG A 62 -7.41 21.74 -4.58
N TYR A 63 -8.35 22.28 -3.80
CA TYR A 63 -8.80 21.67 -2.55
C TYR A 63 -9.45 20.29 -2.77
N ILE A 64 -10.32 20.16 -3.78
CA ILE A 64 -10.93 18.88 -4.15
C ILE A 64 -9.84 17.87 -4.53
N GLU A 65 -8.93 18.23 -5.43
CA GLU A 65 -7.87 17.33 -5.91
C GLU A 65 -6.99 16.84 -4.76
N GLN A 66 -6.54 17.76 -3.87
CA GLN A 66 -5.78 17.41 -2.67
C GLN A 66 -6.54 16.49 -1.71
N ARG A 67 -7.87 16.66 -1.60
CA ARG A 67 -8.67 15.82 -0.72
C ARG A 67 -8.79 14.40 -1.27
N ILE A 68 -8.92 14.26 -2.58
CA ILE A 68 -8.96 12.97 -3.27
C ILE A 68 -7.58 12.28 -3.27
N GLU A 69 -6.50 13.04 -3.45
CA GLU A 69 -5.13 12.54 -3.27
C GLU A 69 -4.94 11.96 -1.87
N ARG A 70 -5.29 12.70 -0.81
CA ARG A 70 -5.18 12.20 0.56
C ARG A 70 -6.03 10.95 0.80
N PHE A 71 -7.25 10.92 0.27
CA PHE A 71 -8.10 9.73 0.38
C PHE A 71 -7.44 8.51 -0.29
N ALA A 72 -6.84 8.70 -1.47
CA ALA A 72 -6.13 7.65 -2.18
C ALA A 72 -4.84 7.22 -1.47
N GLU A 73 -4.11 8.14 -0.83
CA GLU A 73 -2.94 7.79 -0.03
C GLU A 73 -3.29 6.87 1.14
N GLU A 74 -4.45 7.08 1.77
CA GLU A 74 -4.90 6.30 2.93
C GLU A 74 -5.50 4.95 2.52
N ASN A 75 -6.22 4.90 1.39
CA ASN A 75 -7.11 3.77 1.07
C ASN A 75 -6.82 3.08 -0.25
N ALA A 76 -6.07 3.68 -1.18
CA ALA A 76 -5.86 3.08 -2.48
C ALA A 76 -4.93 1.87 -2.38
N ARG A 77 -5.28 0.81 -3.11
CA ARG A 77 -4.46 -0.40 -3.23
C ARG A 77 -3.38 -0.25 -4.30
N VAL A 78 -3.64 0.55 -5.32
CA VAL A 78 -2.76 0.82 -6.47
C VAL A 78 -3.00 2.24 -6.98
N ALA A 79 -2.09 2.77 -7.79
CA ALA A 79 -2.31 4.05 -8.44
C ALA A 79 -3.56 4.05 -9.35
N ALA A 80 -4.23 5.20 -9.42
CA ALA A 80 -5.38 5.44 -10.27
C ALA A 80 -5.24 6.76 -11.01
N ILE A 81 -5.78 6.81 -12.23
CA ILE A 81 -5.85 8.02 -13.04
C ILE A 81 -7.30 8.50 -13.07
N LEU A 82 -7.53 9.72 -12.60
CA LEU A 82 -8.82 10.38 -12.61
C LEU A 82 -8.83 11.45 -13.70
N LEU A 83 -9.96 11.60 -14.39
CA LEU A 83 -10.16 12.61 -15.41
C LEU A 83 -10.64 13.91 -14.75
N SER A 84 -9.82 14.96 -14.84
CA SER A 84 -10.05 16.30 -14.31
C SER A 84 -10.29 17.27 -15.46
N GLU A 85 -11.53 17.72 -15.64
CA GLU A 85 -11.92 18.67 -16.68
C GLU A 85 -12.18 20.04 -16.07
N TRP A 86 -11.54 21.08 -16.61
CA TRP A 86 -11.72 22.48 -16.20
C TRP A 86 -11.98 23.35 -17.43
N ASN A 87 -13.15 23.98 -17.50
CA ASN A 87 -13.56 24.84 -18.62
C ASN A 87 -13.39 24.17 -20.00
N GLY A 88 -13.74 22.88 -20.11
CA GLY A 88 -13.59 22.09 -21.34
C GLY A 88 -12.15 21.61 -21.62
N VAL A 89 -11.19 21.90 -20.74
CA VAL A 89 -9.82 21.38 -20.83
C VAL A 89 -9.70 20.15 -19.94
N THR A 90 -9.50 18.99 -20.55
CA THR A 90 -9.27 17.72 -19.85
C THR A 90 -7.81 17.58 -19.45
N SER A 91 -7.58 17.11 -18.22
CA SER A 91 -6.29 16.79 -17.63
C SER A 91 -6.41 15.52 -16.80
N GLU A 92 -5.27 14.91 -16.46
CA GLU A 92 -5.20 13.69 -15.66
C GLU A 92 -4.72 14.02 -14.25
N LEU A 93 -5.44 13.54 -13.24
CA LEU A 93 -5.04 13.57 -11.84
C LEU A 93 -4.63 12.15 -11.44
N VAL A 94 -3.34 11.94 -11.20
CA VAL A 94 -2.79 10.65 -10.79
C VAL A 94 -2.75 10.59 -9.27
N VAL A 95 -3.37 9.57 -8.68
CA VAL A 95 -3.49 9.39 -7.23
C VAL A 95 -3.02 8.01 -6.80
N GLY A 96 -2.65 7.82 -5.53
CA GLY A 96 -2.31 6.50 -4.97
C GLY A 96 -0.89 5.98 -5.28
N MET A 97 -0.04 6.76 -5.96
CA MET A 97 1.34 6.37 -6.30
C MET A 97 2.27 6.19 -5.09
N ASN A 98 1.88 6.68 -3.90
CA ASN A 98 2.65 6.49 -2.68
C ASN A 98 2.77 5.01 -2.31
N TRP A 99 1.75 4.19 -2.59
CA TRP A 99 1.81 2.75 -2.36
C TRP A 99 2.78 2.05 -3.32
N ASP A 100 2.85 2.46 -4.58
CA ASP A 100 3.80 1.88 -5.54
C ASP A 100 5.25 2.18 -5.10
N ALA A 101 5.51 3.39 -4.60
CA ALA A 101 6.79 3.72 -4.00
C ALA A 101 7.09 2.88 -2.75
N GLN A 102 6.09 2.67 -1.86
CA GLN A 102 6.22 1.79 -0.70
C GLN A 102 6.44 0.32 -1.08
N CYS A 103 5.78 -0.17 -2.14
CA CYS A 103 5.99 -1.51 -2.69
C CYS A 103 7.41 -1.68 -3.20
N LEU A 104 7.94 -0.71 -3.95
CA LEU A 104 9.32 -0.73 -4.43
C LEU A 104 10.33 -0.69 -3.28
N ILE A 105 10.06 0.09 -2.23
CA ILE A 105 10.88 0.11 -1.01
C ILE A 105 10.85 -1.25 -0.29
N HIS A 106 9.66 -1.84 -0.13
CA HIS A 106 9.50 -3.13 0.52
C HIS A 106 10.19 -4.26 -0.27
N LEU A 107 10.01 -4.26 -1.60
CA LEU A 107 10.68 -5.19 -2.51
C LEU A 107 12.20 -5.06 -2.40
N GLY A 108 12.73 -3.84 -2.38
CA GLY A 108 14.16 -3.58 -2.18
C GLY A 108 14.67 -4.13 -0.85
N ALA A 109 13.94 -3.93 0.25
CA ALA A 109 14.29 -4.45 1.56
C ALA A 109 14.28 -5.99 1.61
N VAL A 110 13.29 -6.63 0.99
CA VAL A 110 13.20 -8.10 0.89
C VAL A 110 14.34 -8.66 0.04
N GLN A 111 14.67 -8.01 -1.07
CA GLN A 111 15.82 -8.39 -1.90
C GLN A 111 17.13 -8.26 -1.13
N GLU A 112 17.31 -7.23 -0.30
CA GLU A 112 18.51 -7.07 0.53
C GLU A 112 18.60 -8.15 1.61
N GLN A 113 17.49 -8.51 2.25
CA GLN A 113 17.43 -9.60 3.22
C GLN A 113 17.75 -10.96 2.57
N LEU A 114 17.16 -11.24 1.41
CA LEU A 114 17.46 -12.44 0.63
C LEU A 114 18.92 -12.46 0.20
N ALA A 115 19.45 -11.32 -0.27
CA ALA A 115 20.86 -11.19 -0.62
C ALA A 115 21.74 -11.55 0.57
N LYS A 116 21.52 -10.97 1.76
CA LYS A 116 22.26 -11.27 2.99
C LYS A 116 22.23 -12.75 3.39
N LEU A 117 21.08 -13.42 3.20
CA LEU A 117 20.94 -14.86 3.44
C LEU A 117 21.66 -15.71 2.39
N SER A 118 21.74 -15.23 1.15
CA SER A 118 22.40 -15.93 0.04
C SER A 118 23.92 -15.69 -0.04
N THR A 119 24.43 -14.54 0.44
CA THR A 119 25.88 -14.23 0.42
C THR A 119 26.62 -14.97 1.53
N ARG A 120 25.93 -15.27 2.64
CA ARG A 120 26.41 -16.26 3.58
C ARG A 120 26.05 -17.62 3.00
N TYR A 121 27.04 -18.35 2.50
CA TYR A 121 26.98 -19.80 2.50
C TYR A 121 26.62 -20.23 3.93
N PHE A 122 25.33 -20.40 4.23
CA PHE A 122 24.86 -21.20 5.35
C PHE A 122 25.06 -22.66 4.95
N ASP A 123 26.33 -23.02 4.72
CA ASP A 123 26.75 -24.40 4.89
C ASP A 123 26.63 -24.62 6.39
N PHE A 124 25.57 -25.30 6.82
CA PHE A 124 25.57 -25.91 8.15
C PHE A 124 26.69 -26.95 8.13
N ILE A 125 27.92 -26.54 8.45
CA ILE A 125 29.00 -27.47 8.77
C ILE A 125 28.65 -28.04 10.14
N LEU A 126 27.79 -29.06 10.12
CA LEU A 126 27.43 -29.82 11.29
C LEU A 126 28.66 -30.67 11.64
N ARG A 127 29.52 -30.12 12.50
CA ARG A 127 30.67 -30.86 13.03
C ARG A 127 30.16 -31.78 14.14
N LEU A 128 29.87 -33.02 13.77
CA LEU A 128 29.54 -34.08 14.72
C LEU A 128 30.79 -34.40 15.53
N GLU A 129 30.84 -33.93 16.77
CA GLU A 129 31.90 -34.29 17.71
C GLU A 129 31.38 -35.33 18.73
N PRO A 130 32.23 -36.29 19.13
CA PRO A 130 31.88 -37.18 20.22
C PRO A 130 31.71 -36.38 21.53
N PRO A 131 30.86 -36.85 22.47
CA PRO A 131 30.48 -36.11 23.67
C PRO A 131 31.65 -35.75 24.61
N SER A 132 32.81 -36.37 24.42
CA SER A 132 34.05 -36.11 25.17
C SER A 132 34.98 -35.09 24.51
N SER A 133 34.60 -34.50 23.37
CA SER A 133 35.41 -33.49 22.70
C SER A 133 35.31 -32.13 23.42
N PRO A 134 36.43 -31.41 23.62
CA PRO A 134 36.36 -30.05 24.15
C PRO A 134 35.63 -29.15 23.15
N ALA A 135 34.73 -28.29 23.61
CA ALA A 135 33.96 -27.41 22.73
C ALA A 135 34.89 -26.40 22.02
N HIS A 136 34.86 -26.36 20.69
CA HIS A 136 35.61 -25.40 19.89
C HIS A 136 34.67 -24.33 19.33
N GLY A 137 34.70 -23.13 19.91
CA GLY A 137 33.90 -21.96 19.49
C GLY A 137 32.63 -21.74 20.32
N GLU A 138 31.93 -20.63 20.07
CA GLU A 138 30.63 -20.34 20.70
C GLU A 138 29.51 -21.09 19.96
N PRO A 139 28.80 -22.02 20.61
CA PRO A 139 27.72 -22.76 19.96
C PRO A 139 26.50 -21.84 19.76
N LEU A 140 26.05 -21.71 18.51
CA LEU A 140 24.79 -21.01 18.18
C LEU A 140 23.56 -21.81 18.61
N MET A 141 23.64 -23.15 18.57
CA MET A 141 22.56 -24.06 18.96
C MET A 141 23.14 -25.45 19.25
N CYS A 142 22.84 -26.03 20.41
CA CYS A 142 23.17 -27.42 20.73
C CYS A 142 21.93 -28.30 20.51
N VAL A 143 22.06 -29.33 19.68
CA VAL A 143 21.02 -30.33 19.46
C VAL A 143 21.55 -31.68 19.94
N SER A 144 20.94 -32.24 20.97
CA SER A 144 21.21 -33.60 21.43
C SER A 144 20.30 -34.58 20.69
N ILE A 145 20.90 -35.54 20.00
CA ILE A 145 20.17 -36.63 19.33
C ILE A 145 20.18 -37.82 20.29
N GLU A 146 19.01 -38.19 20.82
CA GLU A 146 18.85 -39.46 21.52
C GLU A 146 18.82 -40.58 20.49
N SER A 147 19.95 -41.27 20.32
CA SER A 147 19.96 -42.56 19.62
C SER A 147 19.35 -43.60 20.54
N SER A 148 18.19 -44.13 20.16
CA SER A 148 17.52 -45.24 20.85
C SER A 148 18.25 -46.57 20.64
N ASP A 149 19.50 -46.64 21.08
CA ASP A 149 20.23 -47.89 21.30
C ASP A 149 20.34 -48.13 22.81
N THR A 150 19.18 -48.29 23.42
CA THR A 150 19.06 -48.93 24.74
C THR A 150 18.18 -50.15 24.57
N GLN A 151 18.73 -51.19 23.97
CA GLN A 151 18.27 -52.57 24.16
C GLN A 151 19.33 -53.54 23.63
N GLN A 152 20.22 -53.99 24.52
CA GLN A 152 20.25 -55.39 24.99
C GLN A 152 21.62 -55.78 25.58
N SER A 153 21.52 -56.35 26.79
CA SER A 153 22.42 -57.30 27.48
C SER A 153 23.62 -56.73 28.25
#